data_AF-A0AAP0NG36-F1
#
_entry.id   AF-A0AAP0NG36-F1
#
_cell.length_a   1.000
_cell.length_b   1.000
_cell.length_c   1.000
_cell.angle_alpha   90.00
_cell.angle_beta   90.00
_cell.angle_gamma   90.00
#
_symmetry.space_group_name_H-M   'P 1'
#
loop_
_entity.id
_entity.type
_entity.pdbx_description
1 polymer ?
#
loop_
_entity_poly.entity_id
_entity_poly.type
_entity_poly.pdbx_seq_one_letter_code
_entity_poly.pdbx_strand_id
1 'polypeptide(L)'
;MVIWNLQPYYENLLSAARPCSAPSASASASAAAANASLSDTAAPLADKKFTTQKTNSNTDPNKRLFHSYGNAAALFVQMGAYRGGARTFAVVGLASKPIHVFGHPWYKCEWISNNGSSIKAKAYKMLPDWGYGRVYTVVVVNCTFSVKPNEDNAGGKLILYAYYGESPKKYEKITALEEEAGSYNESKYEPPYEYEYVYCGSSLYGNLSAARIREWMAYHTWFFGGKSHFVFHDAGGVSAEVRAVLEPWVRAGRATIQDIRAQAEYDGYYYNQFLVVNDCLHRYRHSANWTFYFDVDEYIYLPDGNSLESVLKELSVYTQFTIEQNPMSSALCLNDSTQDEYSRQWGFEKLVFRDSRTGFRRDRKYAIQAKNAFATGVHMSENVIGNTSHNTETKIRYYHYHNSITVKGEPCRELVPVSAKKNVTWYNKLPFVFDDNMRKLANTVKEFERTAIGTVQLSS
;
A
#
# COMPACT_ATOMS: atom_id res chain seq x y z
N MET A 1 15.64 23.15 9.88
CA MET A 1 15.37 21.86 9.20
C MET A 1 15.82 20.76 10.15
N VAL A 2 14.92 20.31 11.03
CA VAL A 2 15.20 19.26 12.02
C VAL A 2 14.61 17.98 11.47
N ILE A 3 15.46 17.01 11.15
CA ILE A 3 15.09 15.68 10.67
C ILE A 3 14.56 14.91 11.89
N TRP A 4 13.25 14.73 11.97
CA TRP A 4 12.63 13.96 13.04
C TRP A 4 12.47 12.50 12.61
N ASN A 5 13.55 11.73 12.74
CA ASN A 5 13.48 10.27 12.81
C ASN A 5 12.87 9.87 14.16
N LEU A 6 11.59 9.55 14.17
CA LEU A 6 10.96 8.83 15.28
C LEU A 6 10.50 7.48 14.75
N GLN A 7 11.27 6.44 15.07
CA GLN A 7 10.80 5.05 14.98
C GLN A 7 9.63 4.87 15.96
N PRO A 8 8.51 4.26 15.55
CA PRO A 8 7.52 3.81 16.51
C PRO A 8 8.10 2.65 17.34
N TYR A 9 8.02 2.81 18.65
CA TYR A 9 8.41 1.83 19.66
C TYR A 9 7.70 0.49 19.44
N TYR A 10 8.46 -0.57 19.17
CA TYR A 10 8.06 -1.94 19.44
C TYR A 10 9.02 -2.52 20.47
N GLU A 11 8.66 -2.41 21.74
CA GLU A 11 9.11 -3.37 22.75
C GLU A 11 8.15 -4.56 22.76
N ASN A 12 8.73 -5.75 22.93
CA ASN A 12 8.10 -7.08 23.05
C ASN A 12 7.88 -7.88 21.75
N LEU A 13 8.98 -8.12 21.04
CA LEU A 13 9.25 -9.43 20.42
C LEU A 13 10.68 -9.89 20.81
N LEU A 14 10.93 -10.04 22.11
CA LEU A 14 12.07 -10.81 22.60
C LEU A 14 11.68 -12.29 22.61
N SER A 15 11.82 -12.94 21.45
CA SER A 15 12.00 -14.40 21.41
C SER A 15 13.46 -14.69 21.70
N ALA A 16 13.71 -15.42 22.78
CA ALA A 16 15.04 -15.79 23.26
C ALA A 16 15.81 -16.62 22.22
N ALA A 17 16.74 -15.99 21.52
CA ALA A 17 17.86 -16.68 20.88
C ALA A 17 19.08 -16.54 21.80
N ARG A 18 19.49 -17.65 22.44
CA ARG A 18 20.71 -17.71 23.25
C ARG A 18 21.94 -17.50 22.35
N PRO A 19 22.95 -16.73 22.78
CA PRO A 19 24.21 -16.62 22.04
C PRO A 19 25.03 -17.90 22.20
N CYS A 20 25.40 -18.53 21.07
CA CYS A 20 26.47 -19.51 21.05
C CYS A 20 27.82 -18.76 21.08
N SER A 21 28.46 -18.75 22.24
CA SER A 21 29.86 -18.34 22.40
C SER A 21 30.74 -19.56 22.07
N ALA A 22 31.50 -19.48 20.97
CA ALA A 22 32.58 -20.44 20.70
C ALA A 22 33.84 -20.00 21.46
N PRO A 23 34.47 -20.86 22.29
CA PRO A 23 35.74 -20.54 22.92
C PRO A 23 36.90 -20.80 21.96
N SER A 24 37.84 -19.85 21.95
CA SER A 24 39.16 -19.95 21.35
C SER A 24 40.02 -20.97 22.11
N ALA A 25 40.53 -21.98 21.41
CA ALA A 25 41.58 -22.86 21.91
C ALA A 25 42.73 -22.96 20.90
N SER A 26 43.92 -22.75 21.43
CA SER A 26 45.23 -22.75 20.81
C SER A 26 45.65 -24.11 20.23
N ALA A 27 46.54 -24.04 19.24
CA ALA A 27 47.09 -25.12 18.45
C ALA A 27 47.72 -26.29 19.23
N SER A 28 47.62 -27.49 18.67
CA SER A 28 48.74 -28.44 18.55
C SER A 28 48.48 -29.37 17.36
N ALA A 29 49.52 -29.53 16.54
CA ALA A 29 49.52 -30.30 15.30
C ALA A 29 49.57 -31.80 15.57
N SER A 30 48.89 -32.58 14.74
CA SER A 30 49.35 -33.91 14.36
C SER A 30 48.86 -34.23 12.95
N ALA A 31 49.81 -34.60 12.09
CA ALA A 31 49.63 -34.91 10.69
C ALA A 31 49.10 -36.33 10.50
N ALA A 32 48.14 -36.50 9.60
CA ALA A 32 47.93 -37.76 8.90
C ALA A 32 47.47 -37.45 7.47
N ALA A 33 48.35 -37.76 6.53
CA ALA A 33 48.13 -37.60 5.10
C ALA A 33 47.15 -38.65 4.58
N ALA A 34 46.24 -38.24 3.70
CA ALA A 34 45.59 -39.13 2.76
C ALA A 34 45.52 -38.43 1.40
N ASN A 35 46.40 -38.85 0.50
CA ASN A 35 46.42 -38.51 -0.92
C ASN A 35 45.15 -39.03 -1.60
N ALA A 36 44.45 -38.16 -2.33
CA ALA A 36 43.68 -38.57 -3.50
C ALA A 36 43.63 -37.40 -4.49
N SER A 37 44.50 -37.48 -5.49
CA SER A 37 44.51 -36.63 -6.67
C SER A 37 43.44 -37.08 -7.65
N LEU A 38 42.54 -36.19 -8.06
CA LEU A 38 41.82 -36.30 -9.33
C LEU A 38 41.74 -34.90 -9.96
N SER A 39 42.47 -34.75 -11.06
CA SER A 39 42.33 -33.70 -12.06
C SER A 39 41.05 -33.96 -12.87
N ASP A 40 40.25 -32.94 -13.15
CA ASP A 40 39.78 -32.71 -14.53
C ASP A 40 39.11 -31.34 -14.75
N THR A 41 39.61 -30.69 -15.80
CA THR A 41 39.03 -29.67 -16.69
C THR A 41 37.70 -29.00 -16.32
N ALA A 42 37.75 -27.71 -15.97
CA ALA A 42 36.59 -26.82 -15.96
C ALA A 42 36.43 -26.13 -17.32
N ALA A 43 35.39 -26.48 -18.07
CA ALA A 43 34.92 -25.72 -19.24
C ALA A 43 34.12 -24.48 -18.77
N PRO A 44 34.20 -23.33 -19.47
CA PRO A 44 33.46 -22.14 -19.08
C PRO A 44 31.99 -22.26 -19.47
N LEU A 45 31.10 -22.18 -18.47
CA LEU A 45 29.65 -22.06 -18.66
C LEU A 45 29.34 -20.70 -19.31
N ALA A 46 28.91 -20.75 -20.56
CA ALA A 46 28.49 -19.58 -21.34
C ALA A 46 27.24 -18.92 -20.72
N ASP A 47 27.27 -17.58 -20.65
CA ASP A 47 26.16 -16.71 -20.26
C ASP A 47 24.90 -16.99 -21.09
N LYS A 48 23.86 -17.53 -20.44
CA LYS A 48 22.50 -17.47 -20.97
C LYS A 48 22.00 -16.03 -20.87
N LYS A 49 22.17 -15.27 -21.96
CA LYS A 49 21.40 -14.04 -22.20
C LYS A 49 19.91 -14.35 -22.08
N PHE A 50 19.25 -13.75 -21.08
CA PHE A 50 17.81 -13.75 -20.96
C PHE A 50 17.20 -13.00 -22.16
N THR A 51 16.57 -13.77 -23.04
CA THR A 51 15.78 -13.27 -24.16
C THR A 51 14.57 -12.49 -23.65
N THR A 52 14.39 -11.28 -24.18
CA THR A 52 13.21 -10.43 -24.01
C THR A 52 11.95 -11.22 -24.35
N GLN A 53 11.11 -11.50 -23.35
CA GLN A 53 9.78 -12.05 -23.58
C GLN A 53 8.90 -10.99 -24.25
N LYS A 54 8.43 -11.30 -25.46
CA LYS A 54 7.20 -10.73 -25.99
C LYS A 54 6.09 -10.98 -24.97
N THR A 55 5.38 -9.92 -24.59
CA THR A 55 4.19 -9.95 -23.74
C THR A 55 3.14 -10.86 -24.40
N ASN A 56 2.95 -12.06 -23.84
CA ASN A 56 1.80 -12.90 -24.18
C ASN A 56 0.53 -12.19 -23.73
N SER A 57 -0.43 -12.01 -24.65
CA SER A 57 -1.74 -11.38 -24.43
C SER A 57 -2.71 -12.18 -23.53
N ASN A 58 -2.19 -13.04 -22.65
CA ASN A 58 -2.95 -13.92 -21.74
C ASN A 58 -2.57 -13.71 -20.26
N THR A 59 -1.86 -12.64 -19.93
CA THR A 59 -1.54 -12.32 -18.54
C THR A 59 -2.73 -11.62 -17.86
N ASP A 60 -3.15 -12.12 -16.70
CA ASP A 60 -4.15 -11.46 -15.85
C ASP A 60 -3.74 -9.99 -15.62
N PRO A 61 -4.58 -9.00 -16.03
CA PRO A 61 -4.24 -7.58 -15.92
C PRO A 61 -4.10 -7.11 -14.46
N ASN A 62 -4.60 -7.89 -13.51
CA ASN A 62 -4.48 -7.61 -12.08
C ASN A 62 -3.25 -8.25 -11.44
N LYS A 63 -2.47 -9.04 -12.17
CA LYS A 63 -1.22 -9.60 -11.65
C LYS A 63 -0.07 -8.63 -11.85
N ARG A 64 0.59 -8.24 -10.75
CA ARG A 64 1.78 -7.40 -10.79
C ARG A 64 3.02 -8.24 -11.01
N LEU A 65 3.83 -7.82 -11.98
CA LEU A 65 5.11 -8.44 -12.32
C LEU A 65 6.26 -7.61 -11.75
N PHE A 66 7.35 -8.29 -11.43
CA PHE A 66 8.57 -7.69 -10.89
C PHE A 66 9.72 -8.06 -11.83
N HIS A 67 10.34 -7.05 -12.42
CA HIS A 67 11.44 -7.24 -13.36
C HIS A 67 12.74 -6.70 -12.75
N SER A 68 13.62 -7.61 -12.34
CA SER A 68 14.94 -7.26 -11.78
C SER A 68 15.96 -6.96 -12.88
N TYR A 69 16.71 -5.89 -12.71
CA TYR A 69 17.79 -5.47 -13.60
C TYR A 69 19.10 -5.29 -12.83
N GLY A 70 20.20 -5.68 -13.47
CA GLY A 70 21.55 -5.52 -12.95
C GLY A 70 22.12 -6.74 -12.24
N ASN A 71 23.01 -6.50 -11.28
CA ASN A 71 23.71 -7.56 -10.53
C ASN A 71 22.75 -8.39 -9.66
N ALA A 72 23.26 -9.42 -8.97
CA ALA A 72 22.48 -10.35 -8.14
C ALA A 72 21.58 -9.68 -7.06
N ALA A 73 21.95 -8.51 -6.55
CA ALA A 73 21.13 -7.77 -5.59
C ALA A 73 20.08 -6.83 -6.24
N ALA A 74 19.99 -6.84 -7.58
CA ALA A 74 19.26 -5.92 -8.44
C ALA A 74 19.58 -4.43 -8.22
N LEU A 75 20.04 -3.76 -9.28
CA LEU A 75 20.14 -2.30 -9.28
C LEU A 75 18.75 -1.66 -9.20
N PHE A 76 17.79 -2.26 -9.91
CA PHE A 76 16.40 -1.83 -9.94
C PHE A 76 15.49 -3.03 -10.20
N VAL A 77 14.40 -3.13 -9.46
CA VAL A 77 13.33 -4.10 -9.66
C VAL A 77 12.08 -3.31 -10.01
N GLN A 78 11.73 -3.29 -11.29
CA GLN A 78 10.57 -2.55 -11.76
C GLN A 78 9.28 -3.31 -11.41
N MET A 79 8.35 -2.63 -10.74
CA MET A 79 6.98 -3.11 -10.54
C MET A 79 6.02 -2.47 -11.55
N GLY A 80 6.21 -1.20 -11.87
CA GLY A 80 5.34 -0.48 -12.80
C GLY A 80 5.93 0.82 -13.33
N ALA A 81 5.38 1.30 -14.44
CA ALA A 81 5.66 2.61 -14.99
C ALA A 81 4.35 3.24 -15.50
N TYR A 82 4.22 4.55 -15.37
CA TYR A 82 2.96 5.25 -15.52
C TYR A 82 3.15 6.59 -16.21
N ARG A 83 2.26 6.91 -17.15
CA ARG A 83 2.12 8.28 -17.67
C ARG A 83 1.48 9.13 -16.56
N GLY A 84 2.23 10.11 -16.06
CA GLY A 84 1.82 10.97 -14.94
C GLY A 84 1.12 12.26 -15.37
N GLY A 85 0.97 12.49 -16.67
CA GLY A 85 0.43 13.70 -17.28
C GLY A 85 1.02 13.92 -18.67
N ALA A 86 0.73 15.05 -19.32
CA ALA A 86 1.17 15.31 -20.69
C ALA A 86 2.70 15.32 -20.90
N ARG A 87 3.51 15.50 -19.86
CA ARG A 87 4.98 15.59 -19.97
C ARG A 87 5.75 14.75 -18.95
N THR A 88 5.03 14.00 -18.12
CA THR A 88 5.61 13.35 -16.94
C THR A 88 5.35 11.86 -16.96
N PHE A 89 6.31 11.11 -16.44
CA PHE A 89 6.20 9.67 -16.23
C PHE A 89 6.76 9.33 -14.85
N ALA A 90 6.22 8.29 -14.22
CA ALA A 90 6.74 7.73 -12.99
C ALA A 90 7.11 6.26 -13.21
N VAL A 91 8.31 5.85 -12.79
CA VAL A 91 8.72 4.44 -12.74
C VAL A 91 8.87 4.05 -11.28
N VAL A 92 8.12 3.03 -10.86
CA VAL A 92 7.99 2.58 -9.48
C VAL A 92 8.65 1.21 -9.35
N GLY A 93 9.52 1.07 -8.36
CA GLY A 93 10.26 -0.17 -8.14
C GLY A 93 10.95 -0.25 -6.80
N LEU A 94 11.67 -1.34 -6.61
CA LEU A 94 12.58 -1.56 -5.51
C LEU A 94 14.02 -1.42 -5.99
N ALA A 95 14.94 -1.10 -5.09
CA ALA A 95 16.36 -1.17 -5.35
C ALA A 95 17.09 -1.72 -4.12
N SER A 96 18.23 -2.37 -4.35
CA SER A 96 19.12 -2.79 -3.26
C SER A 96 19.46 -1.60 -2.36
N LYS A 97 19.11 -1.70 -1.07
CA LYS A 97 19.41 -0.66 -0.09
C LYS A 97 20.92 -0.42 0.06
N PRO A 98 21.80 -1.44 0.13
CA PRO A 98 23.25 -1.24 0.12
C PRO A 98 23.76 -0.47 -1.11
N ILE A 99 23.31 -0.82 -2.32
CA ILE A 99 23.69 -0.07 -3.53
C ILE A 99 23.22 1.38 -3.41
N HIS A 100 22.02 1.61 -2.87
CA HIS A 100 21.49 2.95 -2.67
C HIS A 100 22.32 3.81 -1.70
N VAL A 101 22.74 3.22 -0.58
CA VAL A 101 23.48 3.91 0.49
C VAL A 101 24.93 4.17 0.09
N PHE A 102 25.60 3.21 -0.55
CA PHE A 102 27.04 3.31 -0.83
C PHE A 102 27.35 3.67 -2.29
N GLY A 103 26.58 3.13 -3.23
CA GLY A 103 26.80 3.34 -4.66
C GLY A 103 26.24 4.67 -5.18
N HIS A 104 25.26 5.26 -4.50
CA HIS A 104 24.59 6.51 -4.92
C HIS A 104 24.06 6.45 -6.36
N PRO A 105 23.21 5.46 -6.70
CA PRO A 105 22.68 5.30 -8.04
C PRO A 105 21.82 6.51 -8.43
N TRP A 106 21.88 6.84 -9.71
CA TRP A 106 21.13 7.93 -10.33
C TRP A 106 20.51 7.46 -11.64
N TYR A 107 19.59 8.25 -12.19
CA TYR A 107 18.75 7.84 -13.30
C TYR A 107 18.70 8.89 -14.42
N LYS A 108 18.46 8.46 -15.65
CA LYS A 108 18.07 9.31 -16.79
C LYS A 108 16.88 8.68 -17.51
N CYS A 109 16.04 9.52 -18.09
CA CYS A 109 14.93 9.06 -18.90
C CYS A 109 15.10 9.50 -20.34
N GLU A 110 14.68 8.67 -21.27
CA GLU A 110 14.61 8.95 -22.69
C GLU A 110 13.30 8.42 -23.24
N TRP A 111 12.62 9.22 -24.04
CA TRP A 111 11.50 8.76 -24.84
C TRP A 111 12.02 8.48 -26.25
N ILE A 112 11.72 7.30 -26.78
CA ILE A 112 12.04 6.91 -28.15
C ILE A 112 10.71 6.72 -28.88
N SER A 113 10.42 7.61 -29.84
CA SER A 113 9.25 7.48 -30.72
C SER A 113 9.41 6.29 -31.66
N ASN A 114 8.30 5.67 -32.07
CA ASN A 114 8.30 4.66 -33.12
C ASN A 114 8.87 5.17 -34.46
N ASN A 115 8.85 6.49 -34.68
CA ASN A 115 9.44 7.15 -35.84
C ASN A 115 10.97 7.34 -35.72
N GLY A 116 11.59 6.86 -34.64
CA GLY A 116 13.05 6.87 -34.42
C GLY A 116 13.61 8.13 -33.77
N SER A 117 12.79 9.17 -33.54
CA SER A 117 13.21 10.36 -32.79
C SER A 117 13.36 10.04 -31.29
N SER A 118 14.32 10.69 -30.63
CA SER A 118 14.47 10.56 -29.18
C SER A 118 14.60 11.90 -28.47
N ILE A 119 14.00 11.98 -27.28
CA ILE A 119 14.07 13.14 -26.40
C ILE A 119 14.48 12.67 -25.02
N LYS A 120 15.36 13.43 -24.35
CA LYS A 120 15.88 13.08 -23.03
C LYS A 120 15.29 13.97 -21.96
N ALA A 121 15.11 13.43 -20.77
CA ALA A 121 14.59 14.13 -19.61
C ALA A 121 15.49 13.93 -18.39
N LYS A 122 15.46 14.94 -17.51
CA LYS A 122 16.00 14.79 -16.16
C LYS A 122 15.09 13.84 -15.38
N ALA A 123 15.70 12.90 -14.68
CA ALA A 123 15.01 12.03 -13.73
C ALA A 123 15.18 12.60 -12.33
N TYR A 124 14.10 12.58 -11.55
CA TYR A 124 14.12 12.87 -10.13
C TYR A 124 13.83 11.60 -9.35
N LYS A 125 14.72 11.26 -8.42
CA LYS A 125 14.66 10.04 -7.62
C LYS A 125 14.08 10.36 -6.24
N MET A 126 13.07 9.61 -5.84
CA MET A 126 12.43 9.71 -4.52
C MET A 126 12.53 8.37 -3.78
N LEU A 127 12.78 8.43 -2.47
CA LEU A 127 12.78 7.28 -1.56
C LEU A 127 11.65 7.47 -0.54
N PRO A 128 10.41 7.09 -0.89
CA PRO A 128 9.23 7.38 -0.07
C PRO A 128 9.11 6.50 1.17
N ASP A 129 10.00 5.52 1.35
CA ASP A 129 10.03 4.64 2.51
C ASP A 129 10.81 5.21 3.69
N TRP A 130 11.34 6.44 3.60
CA TRP A 130 12.05 7.14 4.68
C TRP A 130 13.17 6.32 5.35
N GLY A 131 13.79 5.40 4.59
CA GLY A 131 14.85 4.54 5.11
C GLY A 131 14.37 3.30 5.87
N TYR A 132 13.06 3.07 5.98
CA TYR A 132 12.47 1.87 6.57
C TYR A 132 12.71 0.59 5.75
N GLY A 133 13.10 0.72 4.46
CA GLY A 133 13.45 -0.42 3.61
C GLY A 133 14.44 -1.38 4.29
N ARG A 134 14.33 -2.68 4.00
CA ARG A 134 15.21 -3.73 4.56
C ARG A 134 16.37 -4.01 3.62
N VAL A 135 16.39 -5.17 2.97
CA VAL A 135 17.35 -5.48 1.90
C VAL A 135 17.08 -4.59 0.70
N TYR A 136 15.79 -4.35 0.44
CA TYR A 136 15.32 -3.47 -0.62
C TYR A 136 14.67 -2.21 -0.05
N THR A 137 14.90 -1.09 -0.75
CA THR A 137 14.26 0.21 -0.52
C THR A 137 13.38 0.57 -1.71
N VAL A 138 12.31 1.32 -1.46
CA VAL A 138 11.40 1.77 -2.52
C VAL A 138 12.00 2.95 -3.26
N VAL A 139 11.94 2.91 -4.59
CA VAL A 139 12.41 3.98 -5.46
C VAL A 139 11.28 4.37 -6.41
N VAL A 140 10.95 5.66 -6.42
CA VAL A 140 10.10 6.27 -7.43
C VAL A 140 10.96 7.21 -8.28
N VAL A 141 11.00 6.97 -9.58
CA VAL A 141 11.72 7.81 -10.54
C VAL A 141 10.71 8.61 -11.35
N ASN A 142 10.67 9.92 -11.15
CA ASN A 142 9.86 10.83 -11.94
C ASN A 142 10.67 11.42 -13.09
N CYS A 143 10.20 11.20 -14.32
CA CYS A 143 10.76 11.75 -15.55
C CYS A 143 9.91 12.93 -16.02
N THR A 144 10.50 14.11 -16.20
CA THR A 144 9.79 15.30 -16.73
C THR A 144 10.46 15.79 -18.01
N PHE A 145 9.73 15.74 -19.12
CA PHE A 145 10.22 16.13 -20.45
C PHE A 145 10.00 17.61 -20.75
N SER A 146 10.87 18.20 -21.57
CA SER A 146 10.76 19.60 -22.04
C SER A 146 9.63 19.82 -23.04
N VAL A 147 9.20 18.75 -23.72
CA VAL A 147 8.08 18.70 -24.68
C VAL A 147 7.14 17.56 -24.30
N LYS A 148 5.96 17.48 -24.92
CA LYS A 148 5.01 16.37 -24.71
C LYS A 148 5.49 15.14 -25.50
N PRO A 149 5.90 14.05 -24.83
CA PRO A 149 6.24 12.83 -25.55
C PRO A 149 4.97 12.21 -26.14
N ASN A 150 5.10 11.61 -27.33
CA ASN A 150 3.98 10.98 -28.06
C ASN A 150 2.81 11.93 -28.38
N GLU A 151 3.08 13.22 -28.61
CA GLU A 151 2.05 14.21 -28.96
C GLU A 151 1.36 13.91 -30.30
N ASP A 152 2.11 13.33 -31.24
CA ASP A 152 1.61 12.82 -32.53
C ASP A 152 0.86 11.49 -32.42
N ASN A 153 0.83 10.89 -31.22
CA ASN A 153 0.21 9.60 -30.93
C ASN A 153 0.74 8.44 -31.79
N ALA A 154 1.96 8.56 -32.32
CA ALA A 154 2.61 7.52 -33.14
C ALA A 154 3.08 6.30 -32.33
N GLY A 155 3.03 6.40 -30.99
CA GLY A 155 3.55 5.41 -30.07
C GLY A 155 5.05 5.56 -29.82
N GLY A 156 5.53 4.83 -28.82
CA GLY A 156 6.94 4.85 -28.44
C GLY A 156 7.20 4.26 -27.08
N LYS A 157 8.44 4.40 -26.63
CA LYS A 157 8.96 3.73 -25.43
C LYS A 157 9.63 4.72 -24.50
N LEU A 158 9.28 4.64 -23.23
CA LEU A 158 10.04 5.24 -22.14
C LEU A 158 11.19 4.30 -21.78
N ILE A 159 12.41 4.76 -21.99
CA ILE A 159 13.63 4.10 -21.55
C ILE A 159 14.14 4.76 -20.26
N LEU A 160 14.34 3.95 -19.23
CA LEU A 160 15.01 4.33 -18.00
C LEU A 160 16.45 3.82 -18.03
N TYR A 161 17.40 4.72 -17.88
CA TYR A 161 18.81 4.41 -17.67
C TYR A 161 19.10 4.46 -16.17
N ALA A 162 19.42 3.32 -15.57
CA ALA A 162 19.77 3.20 -14.15
C ALA A 162 21.29 3.03 -14.01
N TYR A 163 21.96 3.97 -13.36
CA TYR A 163 23.41 3.98 -13.18
C TYR A 163 23.78 3.44 -11.80
N TYR A 164 24.88 2.68 -11.71
CA TYR A 164 25.33 2.06 -10.45
C TYR A 164 25.94 3.05 -9.45
N GLY A 165 26.36 4.22 -9.92
CA GLY A 165 26.92 5.30 -9.11
C GLY A 165 27.37 6.47 -9.96
N GLU A 166 28.18 7.38 -9.41
CA GLU A 166 28.55 8.64 -10.07
C GLU A 166 29.14 8.47 -11.48
N SER A 167 29.87 7.37 -11.71
CA SER A 167 30.42 7.07 -13.03
C SER A 167 29.32 6.71 -14.05
N PRO A 168 29.24 7.43 -15.19
CA PRO A 168 28.26 7.12 -16.23
C PRO A 168 28.63 5.90 -17.08
N LYS A 169 29.72 5.20 -16.78
CA LYS A 169 30.27 4.11 -17.61
C LYS A 169 29.44 2.82 -17.55
N LYS A 170 28.80 2.53 -16.41
CA LYS A 170 28.02 1.30 -16.20
C LYS A 170 26.58 1.65 -15.84
N TYR A 171 25.65 1.13 -16.62
CA TYR A 171 24.22 1.33 -16.41
C TYR A 171 23.41 0.15 -16.96
N GLU A 172 22.20 0.01 -16.43
CA GLU A 172 21.16 -0.83 -17.01
C GLU A 172 20.24 0.02 -17.89
N LYS A 173 19.89 -0.50 -19.07
CA LYS A 173 18.92 0.12 -19.98
C LYS A 173 17.60 -0.63 -19.86
N ILE A 174 16.59 0.02 -19.31
CA ILE A 174 15.30 -0.57 -18.96
C ILE A 174 14.23 0.03 -19.88
N THR A 175 13.47 -0.82 -20.57
CA THR A 175 12.23 -0.36 -21.24
C THR A 175 11.14 -0.32 -20.19
N ALA A 176 10.86 0.88 -19.67
CA ALA A 176 9.99 1.06 -18.52
C ALA A 176 8.51 1.03 -18.90
N LEU A 177 8.14 1.71 -19.98
CA LEU A 177 6.76 1.80 -20.49
C LEU A 177 6.80 1.82 -22.02
N GLU A 178 5.78 1.23 -22.65
CA GLU A 178 5.50 1.33 -24.08
C GLU A 178 4.09 1.88 -24.25
N GLU A 179 3.94 2.93 -25.07
CA GLU A 179 2.63 3.42 -25.50
C GLU A 179 2.41 2.98 -26.95
N GLU A 180 1.33 2.26 -27.19
CA GLU A 180 0.90 1.88 -28.55
C GLU A 180 0.45 3.11 -29.34
N ALA A 181 0.54 3.04 -30.67
CA ALA A 181 0.00 4.08 -31.54
C ALA A 181 -1.51 4.27 -31.30
N GLY A 182 -1.96 5.52 -31.15
CA GLY A 182 -3.36 5.85 -30.86
C GLY A 182 -3.76 5.73 -29.38
N SER A 183 -2.90 5.21 -28.51
CA SER A 183 -3.26 4.95 -27.10
C SER A 183 -3.19 6.17 -26.18
N TYR A 184 -2.41 7.19 -26.56
CA TYR A 184 -2.28 8.41 -25.76
C TYR A 184 -3.55 9.26 -25.84
N ASN A 185 -4.09 9.61 -24.67
CA ASN A 185 -5.26 10.47 -24.55
C ASN A 185 -5.02 11.52 -23.46
N GLU A 186 -4.83 12.77 -23.85
CA GLU A 186 -4.54 13.89 -22.95
C GLU A 186 -5.71 14.20 -22.00
N SER A 187 -6.96 13.97 -22.43
CA SER A 187 -8.14 14.25 -21.59
C SER A 187 -8.22 13.42 -20.31
N LYS A 188 -7.49 12.28 -20.23
CA LYS A 188 -7.44 11.44 -19.02
C LYS A 188 -6.70 12.11 -17.85
N TYR A 189 -5.96 13.19 -18.09
CA TYR A 189 -5.17 13.88 -17.06
C TYR A 189 -5.86 15.12 -16.50
N GLU A 190 -7.07 15.43 -16.98
CA GLU A 190 -7.88 16.58 -16.57
C GLU A 190 -9.27 16.12 -16.10
N PRO A 191 -9.93 16.86 -15.20
CA PRO A 191 -11.30 16.57 -14.79
C PRO A 191 -12.30 16.75 -15.96
N PRO A 192 -13.47 16.08 -15.94
CA PRO A 192 -14.00 15.27 -14.85
C PRO A 192 -13.38 13.87 -14.77
N TYR A 193 -13.00 13.45 -13.56
CA TYR A 193 -12.50 12.11 -13.31
C TYR A 193 -13.64 11.10 -13.18
N GLU A 194 -13.31 9.82 -13.41
CA GLU A 194 -14.24 8.69 -13.31
C GLU A 194 -14.83 8.57 -11.90
N TYR A 195 -13.97 8.68 -10.88
CA TYR A 195 -14.34 8.58 -9.48
C TYR A 195 -14.25 9.94 -8.79
N GLU A 196 -14.98 10.06 -7.69
CA GLU A 196 -14.77 11.13 -6.71
C GLU A 196 -13.71 10.69 -5.70
N TYR A 197 -13.76 9.41 -5.29
CA TYR A 197 -12.89 8.83 -4.26
C TYR A 197 -12.25 7.53 -4.72
N VAL A 198 -10.95 7.38 -4.50
CA VAL A 198 -10.25 6.10 -4.63
C VAL A 198 -9.64 5.73 -3.29
N TYR A 199 -9.81 4.48 -2.89
CA TYR A 199 -9.06 3.88 -1.79
C TYR A 199 -7.85 3.12 -2.35
N CYS A 200 -6.66 3.44 -1.83
CA CYS A 200 -5.43 2.72 -2.10
C CYS A 200 -4.94 2.04 -0.81
N GLY A 201 -5.23 0.74 -0.68
CA GLY A 201 -4.83 -0.05 0.48
C GLY A 201 -3.39 -0.54 0.44
N SER A 202 -2.80 -0.72 1.62
CA SER A 202 -1.54 -1.44 1.81
C SER A 202 -1.68 -2.93 1.46
N SER A 203 -0.56 -3.66 1.47
CA SER A 203 -0.52 -5.11 1.23
C SER A 203 -1.41 -5.90 2.19
N LEU A 204 -2.28 -6.75 1.64
CA LEU A 204 -3.10 -7.70 2.38
C LEU A 204 -2.33 -9.01 2.55
N TYR A 205 -2.01 -9.36 3.80
CA TYR A 205 -1.22 -10.55 4.14
C TYR A 205 -1.77 -11.26 5.38
N GLY A 206 -1.27 -12.46 5.65
CA GLY A 206 -1.66 -13.24 6.81
C GLY A 206 -3.06 -13.83 6.69
N ASN A 207 -3.67 -14.16 7.83
CA ASN A 207 -4.93 -14.87 7.88
C ASN A 207 -6.11 -13.91 8.09
N LEU A 208 -6.51 -13.19 7.04
CA LEU A 208 -7.57 -12.19 7.12
C LEU A 208 -8.95 -12.85 7.33
N SER A 209 -9.77 -12.20 8.16
CA SER A 209 -11.14 -12.61 8.45
C SER A 209 -12.09 -12.08 7.36
N ALA A 210 -12.72 -12.99 6.63
CA ALA A 210 -13.69 -12.64 5.59
C ALA A 210 -14.88 -11.84 6.13
N ALA A 211 -15.33 -12.14 7.36
CA ALA A 211 -16.42 -11.38 8.00
C ALA A 211 -16.03 -9.92 8.24
N ARG A 212 -14.79 -9.68 8.71
CA ARG A 212 -14.25 -8.33 8.97
C ARG A 212 -14.01 -7.55 7.68
N ILE A 213 -13.52 -8.21 6.63
CA ILE A 213 -13.37 -7.59 5.30
C ILE A 213 -14.72 -7.24 4.68
N ARG A 214 -15.73 -8.11 4.84
CA ARG A 214 -17.09 -7.86 4.35
C ARG A 214 -17.69 -6.59 4.96
N GLU A 215 -17.68 -6.48 6.29
CA GLU A 215 -18.24 -5.30 6.96
C GLU A 215 -17.45 -4.02 6.64
N TRP A 216 -16.12 -4.10 6.51
CA TRP A 216 -15.28 -2.96 6.12
C TRP A 216 -15.63 -2.48 4.71
N MET A 217 -15.78 -3.41 3.77
CA MET A 217 -16.10 -3.09 2.37
C MET A 217 -17.51 -2.51 2.25
N ALA A 218 -18.50 -3.11 2.91
CA ALA A 218 -19.87 -2.61 2.94
C ALA A 218 -19.93 -1.19 3.52
N TYR A 219 -19.26 -0.97 4.66
CA TYR A 219 -19.20 0.33 5.32
C TYR A 219 -18.61 1.41 4.40
N HIS A 220 -17.42 1.16 3.85
CA HIS A 220 -16.74 2.20 3.07
C HIS A 220 -17.40 2.43 1.72
N THR A 221 -18.02 1.42 1.10
CA THR A 221 -18.79 1.61 -0.13
C THR A 221 -20.03 2.50 0.10
N TRP A 222 -20.69 2.34 1.25
CA TRP A 222 -21.77 3.23 1.68
C TRP A 222 -21.23 4.64 1.98
N PHE A 223 -20.17 4.73 2.78
CA PHE A 223 -19.58 5.98 3.25
C PHE A 223 -19.08 6.88 2.11
N PHE A 224 -18.36 6.31 1.14
CA PHE A 224 -17.82 7.05 0.00
C PHE A 224 -18.84 7.22 -1.14
N GLY A 225 -20.04 6.64 -1.05
CA GLY A 225 -21.08 6.78 -2.07
C GLY A 225 -20.72 6.14 -3.41
N GLY A 226 -21.56 6.38 -4.43
CA GLY A 226 -21.55 5.63 -5.70
C GLY A 226 -20.32 5.85 -6.60
N LYS A 227 -19.66 7.01 -6.53
CA LYS A 227 -18.49 7.35 -7.35
C LYS A 227 -17.17 7.02 -6.64
N SER A 228 -17.10 5.83 -6.04
CA SER A 228 -15.91 5.36 -5.32
C SER A 228 -15.39 4.02 -5.83
N HIS A 229 -14.07 3.86 -5.80
CA HIS A 229 -13.38 2.64 -6.20
C HIS A 229 -12.34 2.20 -5.17
N PHE A 230 -12.25 0.90 -4.91
CA PHE A 230 -11.40 0.31 -3.87
C PHE A 230 -10.34 -0.60 -4.46
N VAL A 231 -9.06 -0.28 -4.23
CA VAL A 231 -7.94 -1.05 -4.76
C VAL A 231 -7.28 -1.84 -3.64
N PHE A 232 -7.38 -3.16 -3.71
CA PHE A 232 -6.76 -4.11 -2.79
C PHE A 232 -5.54 -4.77 -3.43
N HIS A 233 -4.54 -5.07 -2.60
CA HIS A 233 -3.29 -5.69 -3.07
C HIS A 233 -3.05 -6.98 -2.29
N ASP A 234 -3.23 -8.13 -2.93
CA ASP A 234 -3.06 -9.44 -2.33
C ASP A 234 -1.58 -9.86 -2.27
N ALA A 235 -0.99 -9.79 -1.07
CA ALA A 235 0.32 -10.32 -0.75
C ALA A 235 0.25 -11.71 -0.09
N GLY A 236 -0.82 -12.46 -0.37
CA GLY A 236 -1.11 -13.78 0.20
C GLY A 236 -2.17 -13.78 1.30
N GLY A 237 -2.78 -12.62 1.59
CA GLY A 237 -3.83 -12.48 2.61
C GLY A 237 -5.25 -12.71 2.10
N VAL A 238 -5.47 -12.67 0.79
CA VAL A 238 -6.80 -12.89 0.20
C VAL A 238 -7.03 -14.40 0.02
N SER A 239 -7.56 -15.03 1.06
CA SER A 239 -8.04 -16.42 1.03
C SER A 239 -9.28 -16.56 0.12
N ALA A 240 -9.71 -17.80 -0.16
CA ALA A 240 -10.94 -18.05 -0.92
C ALA A 240 -12.18 -17.42 -0.26
N GLU A 241 -12.26 -17.44 1.08
CA GLU A 241 -13.35 -16.82 1.84
C GLU A 241 -13.33 -15.29 1.72
N VAL A 242 -12.14 -14.68 1.82
CA VAL A 242 -11.96 -13.23 1.66
C VAL A 242 -12.28 -12.81 0.23
N ARG A 243 -11.84 -13.61 -0.76
CA ARG A 243 -12.19 -13.39 -2.17
C ARG A 243 -13.69 -13.43 -2.37
N ALA A 244 -14.39 -14.40 -1.77
CA ALA A 244 -15.84 -14.56 -1.92
C ALA A 244 -16.63 -13.33 -1.44
N VAL A 245 -16.16 -12.62 -0.41
CA VAL A 245 -16.83 -11.40 0.08
C VAL A 245 -16.47 -10.15 -0.71
N LEU A 246 -15.31 -10.11 -1.37
CA LEU A 246 -14.90 -8.99 -2.24
C LEU A 246 -15.44 -9.13 -3.66
N GLU A 247 -15.59 -10.35 -4.17
CA GLU A 247 -15.95 -10.63 -5.56
C GLU A 247 -17.25 -9.94 -6.03
N PRO A 248 -18.35 -9.87 -5.24
CA PRO A 248 -19.54 -9.13 -5.65
C PRO A 248 -19.26 -7.65 -5.95
N TRP A 249 -18.36 -7.02 -5.18
CA TRP A 249 -17.95 -5.64 -5.39
C TRP A 249 -17.02 -5.48 -6.60
N VAL A 250 -16.17 -6.47 -6.86
CA VAL A 250 -15.36 -6.54 -8.09
C VAL A 250 -16.27 -6.61 -9.32
N ARG A 251 -17.26 -7.51 -9.32
CA ARG A 251 -18.24 -7.63 -10.42
C ARG A 251 -19.08 -6.37 -10.62
N ALA A 252 -19.37 -5.65 -9.53
CA ALA A 252 -20.06 -4.36 -9.59
C ALA A 252 -19.15 -3.18 -10.03
N GLY A 253 -17.88 -3.43 -10.37
CA GLY A 253 -16.92 -2.39 -10.77
C GLY A 253 -16.48 -1.47 -9.61
N ARG A 254 -16.79 -1.84 -8.37
CA ARG A 254 -16.50 -1.05 -7.16
C ARG A 254 -15.14 -1.37 -6.57
N ALA A 255 -14.57 -2.54 -6.85
CA ALA A 255 -13.29 -2.96 -6.32
C ALA A 255 -12.39 -3.60 -7.38
N THR A 256 -11.08 -3.50 -7.15
CA THR A 256 -10.04 -4.22 -7.89
C THR A 256 -9.15 -4.94 -6.89
N ILE A 257 -8.79 -6.19 -7.18
CA ILE A 257 -7.83 -6.98 -6.38
C ILE A 257 -6.61 -7.25 -7.24
N GLN A 258 -5.47 -6.66 -6.88
CA GLN A 258 -4.19 -6.85 -7.53
C GLN A 258 -3.42 -8.00 -6.88
N ASP A 259 -3.01 -9.02 -7.64
CA ASP A 259 -2.08 -10.04 -7.14
C ASP A 259 -0.66 -9.45 -7.14
N ILE A 260 -0.09 -9.31 -5.94
CA ILE A 260 1.27 -8.82 -5.73
C ILE A 260 2.15 -9.87 -5.06
N ARG A 261 1.76 -11.15 -4.98
CA ARG A 261 2.45 -12.19 -4.18
C ARG A 261 3.93 -12.36 -4.54
N ALA A 262 4.29 -12.10 -5.80
CA ALA A 262 5.67 -12.12 -6.28
C ALA A 262 6.60 -11.12 -5.55
N GLN A 263 6.05 -10.09 -4.89
CA GLN A 263 6.80 -9.17 -4.04
C GLN A 263 7.61 -9.87 -2.94
N ALA A 264 7.20 -11.07 -2.52
CA ALA A 264 7.86 -11.83 -1.45
C ALA A 264 9.31 -12.22 -1.76
N GLU A 265 9.73 -12.17 -3.02
CA GLU A 265 11.13 -12.36 -3.43
C GLU A 265 12.03 -11.20 -2.95
N TYR A 266 11.46 -10.02 -2.72
CA TYR A 266 12.20 -8.80 -2.41
C TYR A 266 11.89 -8.34 -0.98
N ASP A 267 12.82 -8.61 -0.05
CA ASP A 267 12.67 -8.23 1.37
C ASP A 267 12.75 -6.71 1.58
N GLY A 268 11.59 -6.06 1.58
CA GLY A 268 11.38 -4.66 1.96
C GLY A 268 10.55 -4.52 3.24
N TYR A 269 10.10 -3.30 3.52
CA TYR A 269 9.34 -3.02 4.74
C TYR A 269 7.88 -3.49 4.65
N TYR A 270 7.42 -4.26 5.63
CA TYR A 270 6.02 -4.71 5.79
C TYR A 270 5.36 -5.13 4.47
N TYR A 271 5.84 -6.24 3.88
CA TYR A 271 5.31 -6.77 2.60
C TYR A 271 5.32 -5.72 1.48
N ASN A 272 6.38 -4.91 1.44
CA ASN A 272 6.60 -3.84 0.47
C ASN A 272 5.46 -2.79 0.43
N GLN A 273 4.83 -2.48 1.57
CA GLN A 273 3.69 -1.55 1.61
C GLN A 273 3.97 -0.19 0.96
N PHE A 274 5.18 0.36 1.12
CA PHE A 274 5.58 1.63 0.49
C PHE A 274 5.64 1.52 -1.04
N LEU A 275 6.05 0.37 -1.58
CA LEU A 275 6.04 0.13 -3.03
C LEU A 275 4.59 0.11 -3.53
N VAL A 276 3.74 -0.62 -2.81
CA VAL A 276 2.34 -0.87 -3.16
C VAL A 276 1.52 0.41 -3.17
N VAL A 277 1.67 1.29 -2.17
CA VAL A 277 0.94 2.57 -2.15
C VAL A 277 1.40 3.51 -3.27
N ASN A 278 2.66 3.45 -3.70
CA ASN A 278 3.16 4.23 -4.85
C ASN A 278 2.70 3.65 -6.19
N ASP A 279 2.62 2.33 -6.30
CA ASP A 279 2.05 1.64 -7.45
C ASP A 279 0.58 2.06 -7.66
N CYS A 280 -0.21 2.04 -6.59
CA CYS A 280 -1.60 2.49 -6.59
C CYS A 280 -1.71 3.99 -6.89
N LEU A 281 -0.91 4.83 -6.23
CA LEU A 281 -0.88 6.27 -6.47
C LEU A 281 -0.75 6.58 -7.96
N HIS A 282 0.25 5.99 -8.62
CA HIS A 282 0.55 6.35 -9.99
C HIS A 282 -0.40 5.72 -11.01
N ARG A 283 -0.97 4.55 -10.71
CA ARG A 283 -2.00 3.93 -11.55
C ARG A 283 -3.31 4.72 -11.53
N TYR A 284 -3.70 5.26 -10.37
CA TYR A 284 -4.98 5.96 -10.19
C TYR A 284 -4.83 7.48 -9.99
N ARG A 285 -3.65 8.03 -10.33
CA ARG A 285 -3.27 9.43 -10.07
C ARG A 285 -4.29 10.44 -10.58
N HIS A 286 -4.90 10.13 -11.73
CA HIS A 286 -5.87 10.96 -12.44
C HIS A 286 -7.20 10.23 -12.62
N SER A 287 -7.55 9.35 -11.67
CA SER A 287 -8.83 8.61 -11.69
C SER A 287 -9.85 9.17 -10.69
N ALA A 288 -9.42 10.02 -9.75
CA ALA A 288 -10.28 10.57 -8.71
C ALA A 288 -9.87 11.98 -8.25
N ASN A 289 -10.83 12.72 -7.66
CA ASN A 289 -10.54 13.97 -6.98
C ASN A 289 -9.72 13.76 -5.69
N TRP A 290 -10.04 12.71 -4.93
CA TRP A 290 -9.34 12.37 -3.69
C TRP A 290 -8.96 10.89 -3.65
N THR A 291 -7.74 10.62 -3.17
CA THR A 291 -7.24 9.28 -2.86
C THR A 291 -7.03 9.14 -1.36
N PHE A 292 -7.57 8.08 -0.77
CA PHE A 292 -7.48 7.78 0.65
C PHE A 292 -6.53 6.61 0.88
N TYR A 293 -5.70 6.72 1.92
CA TYR A 293 -4.75 5.71 2.36
C TYR A 293 -5.00 5.39 3.83
N PHE A 294 -5.56 4.22 4.09
CA PHE A 294 -5.87 3.68 5.42
C PHE A 294 -5.96 2.15 5.35
N ASP A 295 -6.01 1.49 6.52
CA ASP A 295 -5.93 0.03 6.63
C ASP A 295 -7.33 -0.60 6.72
N VAL A 296 -7.40 -1.91 6.46
CA VAL A 296 -8.67 -2.67 6.42
C VAL A 296 -9.25 -2.99 7.81
N ASP A 297 -8.62 -2.52 8.88
CA ASP A 297 -9.14 -2.50 10.26
C ASP A 297 -9.48 -1.10 10.76
N GLU A 298 -9.53 -0.12 9.84
CA GLU A 298 -9.80 1.28 10.14
C GLU A 298 -11.08 1.77 9.44
N TYR A 299 -11.92 2.50 10.17
CA TYR A 299 -13.22 2.98 9.70
C TYR A 299 -13.29 4.49 9.73
N ILE A 300 -13.28 5.13 8.56
CA ILE A 300 -13.39 6.58 8.44
C ILE A 300 -14.75 7.04 8.96
N TYR A 301 -14.78 8.05 9.82
CA TYR A 301 -15.98 8.54 10.49
C TYR A 301 -16.04 10.07 10.50
N LEU A 302 -17.25 10.59 10.28
CA LEU A 302 -17.54 12.03 10.30
C LEU A 302 -18.31 12.38 11.59
N PRO A 303 -17.77 13.23 12.47
CA PRO A 303 -18.50 13.74 13.61
C PRO A 303 -19.58 14.75 13.19
N ASP A 304 -20.51 14.97 14.12
CA ASP A 304 -21.49 16.06 14.09
C ASP A 304 -22.44 16.06 12.88
N GLY A 305 -22.61 14.92 12.22
CA GLY A 305 -23.54 14.76 11.09
C GLY A 305 -23.08 15.42 9.79
N ASN A 306 -21.80 15.79 9.69
CA ASN A 306 -21.22 16.34 8.46
C ASN A 306 -21.25 15.31 7.32
N SER A 307 -21.31 15.80 6.07
CA SER A 307 -21.15 14.96 4.88
C SER A 307 -19.68 14.93 4.45
N LEU A 308 -19.28 13.88 3.74
CA LEU A 308 -17.91 13.77 3.26
C LEU A 308 -17.60 14.90 2.25
N GLU A 309 -18.58 15.25 1.42
CA GLU A 309 -18.47 16.34 0.45
C GLU A 309 -18.25 17.70 1.14
N SER A 310 -18.94 17.99 2.25
CA SER A 310 -18.76 19.26 2.96
C SER A 310 -17.37 19.36 3.58
N VAL A 311 -16.88 18.28 4.20
CA VAL A 311 -15.55 18.21 4.80
C VAL A 311 -14.46 18.35 3.73
N LEU A 312 -14.58 17.64 2.61
CA LEU A 312 -13.60 17.71 1.53
C LEU A 312 -13.61 19.03 0.78
N LYS A 313 -14.78 19.68 0.65
CA LYS A 313 -14.87 21.04 0.12
C LYS A 313 -14.16 22.05 1.02
N GLU A 314 -14.29 21.91 2.34
CA GLU A 314 -13.56 22.77 3.28
C GLU A 314 -12.04 22.52 3.21
N LEU A 315 -11.64 21.25 3.07
CA LEU A 315 -10.23 20.84 3.03
C LEU A 315 -9.59 20.96 1.64
N SER A 316 -10.33 21.38 0.60
CA SER A 316 -9.83 21.43 -0.78
C SER A 316 -8.71 22.44 -1.03
N VAL A 317 -8.51 23.37 -0.08
CA VAL A 317 -7.36 24.31 -0.10
C VAL A 317 -6.03 23.60 0.15
N TYR A 318 -6.09 22.40 0.74
CA TYR A 318 -4.94 21.54 0.98
C TYR A 318 -4.87 20.45 -0.08
N THR A 319 -3.66 20.14 -0.51
CA THR A 319 -3.41 18.97 -1.36
C THR A 319 -3.53 17.67 -0.55
N GLN A 320 -3.19 17.71 0.73
CA GLN A 320 -3.23 16.56 1.62
C GLN A 320 -3.76 16.98 2.99
N PHE A 321 -4.51 16.10 3.64
CA PHE A 321 -4.78 16.22 5.06
C PHE A 321 -4.68 14.87 5.76
N THR A 322 -4.17 14.88 6.99
CA THR A 322 -4.16 13.69 7.84
C THR A 322 -5.46 13.55 8.64
N ILE A 323 -5.81 12.33 9.02
CA ILE A 323 -7.02 11.95 9.75
C ILE A 323 -6.56 11.36 11.08
N GLU A 324 -7.16 11.82 12.18
CA GLU A 324 -6.81 11.34 13.52
C GLU A 324 -7.48 9.99 13.84
N GLN A 325 -6.75 9.18 14.62
CA GLN A 325 -7.16 7.86 15.08
C GLN A 325 -7.96 7.90 16.39
N ASN A 326 -9.04 7.12 16.43
CA ASN A 326 -9.77 6.68 17.61
C ASN A 326 -9.52 5.19 17.86
N PRO A 327 -8.59 4.79 18.73
CA PRO A 327 -8.29 3.37 18.92
C PRO A 327 -9.38 2.66 19.68
N MET A 328 -9.81 1.53 19.14
CA MET A 328 -10.79 0.66 19.75
C MET A 328 -10.09 -0.53 20.39
N SER A 329 -10.67 -1.02 21.47
CA SER A 329 -10.30 -2.33 22.00
C SER A 329 -10.55 -3.38 20.94
N SER A 330 -9.64 -4.35 20.85
CA SER A 330 -9.76 -5.50 19.95
C SER A 330 -10.34 -6.74 20.62
N ALA A 331 -10.82 -6.60 21.86
CA ALA A 331 -11.26 -7.71 22.71
C ALA A 331 -12.51 -7.41 23.55
N LEU A 332 -12.67 -6.18 24.04
CA LEU A 332 -13.72 -5.80 24.98
C LEU A 332 -15.08 -5.67 24.27
N CYS A 333 -16.07 -6.37 24.80
CA CYS A 333 -17.45 -6.31 24.32
C CYS A 333 -18.43 -6.29 25.50
N LEU A 334 -19.63 -5.79 25.27
CA LEU A 334 -20.67 -5.79 26.29
C LEU A 334 -21.28 -7.20 26.45
N ASN A 335 -21.46 -7.62 27.69
CA ASN A 335 -22.30 -8.75 28.07
C ASN A 335 -23.76 -8.28 28.17
N ASP A 336 -24.40 -8.07 27.02
CA ASP A 336 -25.79 -7.62 26.95
C ASP A 336 -26.70 -8.80 26.55
N SER A 337 -27.14 -9.58 27.55
CA SER A 337 -27.99 -10.76 27.35
C SER A 337 -29.39 -10.45 26.81
N THR A 338 -29.74 -9.18 26.65
CA THR A 338 -31.00 -8.72 26.06
C THR A 338 -30.94 -8.66 24.52
N GLN A 339 -29.77 -8.89 23.93
CA GLN A 339 -29.59 -8.86 22.49
C GLN A 339 -29.73 -10.27 21.89
N ASP A 340 -30.95 -10.62 21.53
CA ASP A 340 -31.30 -11.89 20.86
C ASP A 340 -30.53 -12.11 19.52
N GLU A 341 -29.84 -11.09 19.02
CA GLU A 341 -29.15 -11.08 17.73
C GLU A 341 -27.61 -10.96 17.81
N TYR A 342 -26.99 -11.19 18.98
CA TYR A 342 -25.52 -11.04 19.13
C TYR A 342 -24.70 -11.81 18.07
N SER A 343 -25.17 -13.00 17.66
CA SER A 343 -24.53 -13.81 16.61
C SER A 343 -24.58 -13.17 15.21
N ARG A 344 -25.50 -12.23 14.97
CA ARG A 344 -25.68 -11.50 13.69
C ARG A 344 -24.96 -10.15 13.67
N GLN A 345 -24.34 -9.75 14.78
CA GLN A 345 -23.59 -8.51 14.87
C GLN A 345 -22.23 -8.64 14.19
N TRP A 346 -21.85 -7.59 13.47
CA TRP A 346 -20.52 -7.37 12.92
C TRP A 346 -19.55 -6.96 14.04
N GLY A 347 -18.26 -7.06 13.79
CA GLY A 347 -17.28 -6.80 14.84
C GLY A 347 -17.24 -5.33 15.26
N PHE A 348 -17.51 -4.35 14.38
CA PHE A 348 -17.62 -2.95 14.81
C PHE A 348 -18.88 -2.66 15.65
N GLU A 349 -19.90 -3.53 15.61
CA GLU A 349 -21.06 -3.46 16.52
C GLU A 349 -20.73 -3.99 17.91
N LYS A 350 -19.81 -4.95 17.98
CA LYS A 350 -19.44 -5.63 19.22
C LYS A 350 -18.31 -4.90 19.98
N LEU A 351 -17.28 -4.46 19.26
CA LEU A 351 -16.08 -3.81 19.81
C LEU A 351 -16.36 -2.31 20.07
N VAL A 352 -17.03 -2.00 21.18
CA VAL A 352 -17.60 -0.66 21.47
C VAL A 352 -16.87 0.09 22.58
N PHE A 353 -15.59 -0.21 22.77
CA PHE A 353 -14.76 0.38 23.81
C PHE A 353 -13.56 1.10 23.20
N ARG A 354 -13.53 2.43 23.30
CA ARG A 354 -12.48 3.30 22.77
C ARG A 354 -11.46 3.64 23.84
N ASP A 355 -10.18 3.63 23.49
CA ASP A 355 -9.09 4.13 24.33
C ASP A 355 -9.32 5.62 24.64
N SER A 356 -9.40 5.95 25.94
CA SER A 356 -9.75 7.29 26.41
C SER A 356 -8.56 8.19 26.69
N ARG A 357 -7.33 7.70 26.54
CA ARG A 357 -6.13 8.49 26.83
C ARG A 357 -5.97 9.63 25.81
N THR A 358 -5.46 10.77 26.26
CA THR A 358 -5.19 11.97 25.47
C THR A 358 -3.74 12.44 25.63
N GLY A 359 -3.28 13.38 24.80
CA GLY A 359 -1.98 14.05 24.99
C GLY A 359 -0.76 13.32 24.42
N PHE A 360 -0.93 12.30 23.59
CA PHE A 360 0.15 11.63 22.87
C PHE A 360 -0.13 11.59 21.37
N ARG A 361 0.95 11.58 20.58
CA ARG A 361 0.89 11.47 19.13
C ARG A 361 0.46 10.04 18.76
N ARG A 362 -0.65 9.92 18.02
CA ARG A 362 -1.10 8.67 17.41
C ARG A 362 -0.71 8.63 15.93
N ASP A 363 -0.67 7.43 15.38
CA ASP A 363 -0.51 7.24 13.95
C ASP A 363 -1.70 7.85 13.22
N ARG A 364 -1.43 8.36 12.02
CA ARG A 364 -2.43 9.04 11.21
C ARG A 364 -2.54 8.36 9.86
N LYS A 365 -3.74 8.45 9.30
CA LYS A 365 -4.02 8.14 7.90
C LYS A 365 -4.32 9.42 7.17
N TYR A 366 -4.52 9.37 5.86
CA TYR A 366 -4.65 10.62 5.10
C TYR A 366 -5.44 10.46 3.82
N ALA A 367 -5.91 11.60 3.33
CA ALA A 367 -6.40 11.75 1.97
C ALA A 367 -5.55 12.78 1.23
N ILE A 368 -5.44 12.60 -0.08
CA ILE A 368 -4.60 13.42 -0.94
C ILE A 368 -5.25 13.61 -2.32
N GLN A 369 -5.07 14.78 -2.90
CA GLN A 369 -5.32 15.04 -4.32
C GLN A 369 -4.16 14.44 -5.15
N ALA A 370 -4.28 13.18 -5.56
CA ALA A 370 -3.18 12.40 -6.13
C ALA A 370 -2.51 13.05 -7.36
N LYS A 371 -3.25 13.82 -8.16
CA LYS A 371 -2.71 14.61 -9.28
C LYS A 371 -1.51 15.48 -8.89
N ASN A 372 -1.47 15.97 -7.64
CA ASN A 372 -0.42 16.84 -7.12
C ASN A 372 0.72 16.08 -6.40
N ALA A 373 0.71 14.74 -6.38
CA ALA A 373 1.69 13.91 -5.69
C ALA A 373 2.67 13.20 -6.64
N PHE A 374 3.94 13.14 -6.27
CA PHE A 374 5.01 12.48 -7.04
C PHE A 374 5.48 11.16 -6.43
N ALA A 375 5.25 10.97 -5.14
CA ALA A 375 5.39 9.71 -4.43
C ALA A 375 4.55 9.80 -3.14
N THR A 376 4.36 8.70 -2.42
CA THR A 376 3.58 8.69 -1.17
C THR A 376 4.07 7.69 -0.14
N GLY A 377 3.79 7.96 1.14
CA GLY A 377 4.07 7.06 2.26
C GLY A 377 2.80 6.44 2.85
N VAL A 378 2.92 5.67 3.93
CA VAL A 378 1.76 4.98 4.54
C VAL A 378 0.97 5.84 5.54
N HIS A 379 1.56 6.93 6.03
CA HIS A 379 0.91 7.86 6.97
C HIS A 379 0.73 9.27 6.41
N MET A 380 1.54 9.64 5.41
CA MET A 380 1.46 10.89 4.66
C MET A 380 2.42 10.83 3.46
N SER A 381 2.28 11.75 2.53
CA SER A 381 3.29 12.07 1.53
C SER A 381 4.11 13.30 1.93
N GLU A 382 5.41 13.24 1.66
CA GLU A 382 6.33 14.38 1.67
C GLU A 382 6.68 14.87 0.25
N ASN A 383 6.20 14.18 -0.79
CA ASN A 383 6.54 14.43 -2.19
C ASN A 383 5.32 14.99 -2.95
N VAL A 384 4.84 16.15 -2.51
CA VAL A 384 3.60 16.79 -3.01
C VAL A 384 3.82 18.24 -3.38
N ILE A 385 2.99 18.76 -4.29
CA ILE A 385 2.85 20.20 -4.53
C ILE A 385 1.63 20.69 -3.75
N GLY A 386 1.79 21.79 -3.00
CA GLY A 386 0.70 22.44 -2.28
C GLY A 386 0.75 22.20 -0.76
N ASN A 387 -0.21 22.79 -0.06
CA ASN A 387 -0.23 22.80 1.40
C ASN A 387 -0.80 21.49 1.97
N THR A 388 -0.34 21.13 3.17
CA THR A 388 -0.84 19.98 3.95
C THR A 388 -1.50 20.47 5.24
N SER A 389 -2.55 19.79 5.69
CA SER A 389 -3.16 20.03 7.01
C SER A 389 -3.09 18.81 7.93
N HIS A 390 -2.82 19.08 9.19
CA HIS A 390 -2.95 18.09 10.27
C HIS A 390 -4.11 18.40 11.22
N ASN A 391 -4.82 19.52 11.05
CA ASN A 391 -5.86 19.94 11.98
C ASN A 391 -7.23 19.52 11.43
N THR A 392 -7.63 18.29 11.74
CA THR A 392 -8.85 17.63 11.21
C THR A 392 -9.68 16.92 12.26
N GLU A 393 -9.25 16.97 13.52
CA GLU A 393 -9.78 16.19 14.64
C GLU A 393 -11.29 16.40 14.86
N THR A 394 -11.78 17.62 14.61
CA THR A 394 -13.19 17.99 14.72
C THR A 394 -14.00 17.70 13.45
N LYS A 395 -13.37 17.30 12.34
CA LYS A 395 -13.99 17.19 11.02
C LYS A 395 -14.06 15.76 10.49
N ILE A 396 -13.01 14.99 10.72
CA ILE A 396 -12.88 13.62 10.23
C ILE A 396 -11.91 12.86 11.12
N ARG A 397 -12.30 11.64 11.48
CA ARG A 397 -11.51 10.72 12.31
C ARG A 397 -11.62 9.31 11.74
N TYR A 398 -10.86 8.37 12.26
CA TYR A 398 -11.08 6.97 11.95
C TYR A 398 -11.04 6.10 13.20
N TYR A 399 -11.91 5.10 13.27
CA TYR A 399 -11.90 4.10 14.33
C TYR A 399 -10.94 2.97 13.94
N HIS A 400 -9.92 2.72 14.75
CA HIS A 400 -8.91 1.68 14.48
C HIS A 400 -9.12 0.48 15.39
N TYR A 401 -9.53 -0.65 14.81
CA TYR A 401 -9.76 -1.92 15.49
C TYR A 401 -8.52 -2.82 15.38
N HIS A 402 -7.41 -2.34 15.92
CA HIS A 402 -6.10 -2.93 15.75
C HIS A 402 -6.07 -4.44 16.08
N ASN A 403 -5.46 -5.26 15.22
CA ASN A 403 -5.38 -6.72 15.35
C ASN A 403 -6.72 -7.46 15.39
N SER A 404 -7.85 -6.81 15.02
CA SER A 404 -9.14 -7.51 14.91
C SER A 404 -9.32 -8.21 13.57
N ILE A 405 -8.65 -7.74 12.51
CA ILE A 405 -8.84 -8.22 11.13
C ILE A 405 -8.34 -9.65 10.90
N THR A 406 -7.41 -10.13 11.74
CA THR A 406 -6.85 -11.48 11.67
C THR A 406 -7.57 -12.47 12.60
N VAL A 407 -8.54 -12.01 13.39
CA VAL A 407 -9.30 -12.86 14.30
C VAL A 407 -10.39 -13.58 13.52
N LYS A 408 -10.29 -14.91 13.42
CA LYS A 408 -11.34 -15.75 12.85
C LYS A 408 -12.46 -15.95 13.87
N GLY A 409 -13.71 -15.82 13.42
CA GLY A 409 -14.89 -16.01 14.25
C GLY A 409 -15.16 -14.82 15.16
N GLU A 410 -15.31 -15.08 16.46
CA GLU A 410 -15.74 -14.10 17.45
C GLU A 410 -14.60 -13.15 17.86
N PRO A 411 -14.65 -11.83 17.54
CA PRO A 411 -13.65 -10.88 17.99
C PRO A 411 -13.70 -10.60 19.50
N CYS A 412 -14.84 -10.84 20.16
CA CYS A 412 -15.00 -10.60 21.59
C CYS A 412 -14.28 -11.65 22.42
N ARG A 413 -13.24 -11.21 23.12
CA ARG A 413 -12.46 -12.06 24.02
C ARG A 413 -12.73 -11.77 25.49
N GLU A 414 -13.26 -10.59 25.80
CA GLU A 414 -13.57 -10.16 27.16
C GLU A 414 -14.96 -9.52 27.19
N LEU A 415 -15.87 -10.13 27.96
CA LEU A 415 -17.24 -9.65 28.13
C LEU A 415 -17.36 -8.84 29.41
N VAL A 416 -17.71 -7.56 29.29
CA VAL A 416 -17.88 -6.64 30.43
C VAL A 416 -19.36 -6.34 30.70
N PRO A 417 -19.76 -6.14 31.96
CA PRO A 417 -21.17 -5.92 32.30
C PRO A 417 -21.74 -4.66 31.64
N VAL A 418 -23.05 -4.60 31.46
CA VAL A 418 -23.76 -3.45 30.85
C VAL A 418 -23.50 -2.13 31.60
N SER A 419 -23.20 -2.18 32.89
CA SER A 419 -22.80 -1.02 33.70
C SER A 419 -21.52 -0.33 33.18
N ALA A 420 -20.67 -1.03 32.43
CA ALA A 420 -19.48 -0.47 31.77
C ALA A 420 -19.81 0.63 30.76
N LYS A 421 -21.07 0.72 30.27
CA LYS A 421 -21.53 1.83 29.41
C LYS A 421 -21.33 3.21 30.04
N LYS A 422 -21.30 3.30 31.38
CA LYS A 422 -21.23 4.56 32.13
C LYS A 422 -19.89 4.79 32.84
N ASN A 423 -18.98 3.82 32.79
CA ASN A 423 -17.74 3.81 33.58
C ASN A 423 -16.50 3.63 32.69
N VAL A 424 -15.34 4.04 33.20
CA VAL A 424 -14.05 3.70 32.59
C VAL A 424 -13.75 2.23 32.87
N THR A 425 -13.53 1.47 31.80
CA THR A 425 -13.15 0.06 31.85
C THR A 425 -11.64 -0.07 31.70
N TRP A 426 -10.97 -0.70 32.66
CA TRP A 426 -9.53 -0.94 32.59
C TRP A 426 -9.25 -2.32 32.03
N TYR A 427 -8.46 -2.39 30.96
CA TYR A 427 -8.04 -3.65 30.34
C TYR A 427 -6.60 -3.55 29.89
N ASN A 428 -5.75 -4.52 30.26
CA ASN A 428 -4.31 -4.51 29.98
C ASN A 428 -3.62 -3.17 30.35
N LYS A 429 -3.97 -2.60 31.50
CA LYS A 429 -3.47 -1.31 32.01
C LYS A 429 -3.84 -0.09 31.14
N LEU A 430 -4.80 -0.23 30.23
CA LEU A 430 -5.31 0.87 29.40
C LEU A 430 -6.76 1.21 29.80
N PRO A 431 -7.11 2.51 29.87
CA PRO A 431 -8.47 2.95 30.13
C PRO A 431 -9.27 3.00 28.84
N PHE A 432 -10.46 2.39 28.87
CA PHE A 432 -11.42 2.39 27.78
C PHE A 432 -12.75 2.99 28.22
N VAL A 433 -13.40 3.71 27.31
CA VAL A 433 -14.75 4.26 27.49
C VAL A 433 -15.67 3.71 26.42
N PHE A 434 -16.94 3.60 26.76
CA PHE A 434 -17.97 3.15 25.84
C PHE A 434 -18.16 4.15 24.69
N ASP A 435 -18.11 3.66 23.45
CA ASP A 435 -18.32 4.43 22.22
C ASP A 435 -19.07 3.56 21.20
N ASP A 436 -20.31 3.93 20.90
CA ASP A 436 -21.20 3.18 20.01
C ASP A 436 -21.52 3.88 18.69
N ASN A 437 -20.72 4.87 18.31
CA ASN A 437 -20.94 5.65 17.09
C ASN A 437 -20.95 4.75 15.84
N MET A 438 -19.97 3.85 15.71
CA MET A 438 -19.93 2.90 14.59
C MET A 438 -21.09 1.90 14.65
N ARG A 439 -21.43 1.39 15.83
CA ARG A 439 -22.54 0.45 16.02
C ARG A 439 -23.87 1.01 15.53
N LYS A 440 -24.14 2.31 15.75
CA LYS A 440 -25.37 2.98 15.30
C LYS A 440 -25.54 2.97 13.78
N LEU A 441 -24.46 2.81 13.01
CA LEU A 441 -24.48 2.79 11.55
C LEU A 441 -24.75 1.39 10.97
N ALA A 442 -24.69 0.34 11.79
CA ALA A 442 -24.70 -1.04 11.31
C ALA A 442 -25.94 -1.41 10.50
N ASN A 443 -27.13 -1.07 10.98
CA ASN A 443 -28.37 -1.39 10.27
C ASN A 443 -28.44 -0.71 8.90
N THR A 444 -28.05 0.57 8.83
CA THR A 444 -27.97 1.33 7.59
C THR A 444 -27.02 0.66 6.59
N VAL A 445 -25.84 0.25 7.04
CA VAL A 445 -24.82 -0.34 6.18
C VAL A 445 -25.20 -1.76 5.73
N LYS A 446 -25.80 -2.58 6.61
CA LYS A 446 -26.31 -3.91 6.27
C LYS A 446 -27.42 -3.82 5.22
N GLU A 447 -28.34 -2.87 5.37
CA GLU A 447 -29.41 -2.63 4.40
C GLU A 447 -28.85 -2.16 3.05
N PHE A 448 -27.86 -1.27 3.09
CA PHE A 448 -27.15 -0.83 1.89
C PHE A 448 -26.47 -1.99 1.17
N GLU A 449 -25.71 -2.83 1.88
CA GLU A 449 -25.05 -4.01 1.29
C GLU A 449 -26.09 -4.92 0.60
N ARG A 450 -27.18 -5.23 1.30
CA ARG A 450 -28.27 -6.07 0.78
C ARG A 450 -28.84 -5.51 -0.52
N THR A 451 -29.05 -4.20 -0.57
CA THR A 451 -29.60 -3.53 -1.75
C THR A 451 -28.58 -3.42 -2.90
N ALA A 452 -27.32 -3.14 -2.58
CA ALA A 452 -26.28 -2.86 -3.56
C ALA A 452 -25.76 -4.11 -4.27
N ILE A 453 -25.59 -5.23 -3.54
CA ILE A 453 -25.00 -6.47 -4.08
C ILE A 453 -25.83 -7.73 -3.80
N GLY A 454 -26.92 -7.65 -3.02
CA GLY A 454 -27.78 -8.80 -2.75
C GLY A 454 -28.57 -9.27 -3.97
N THR A 455 -28.94 -8.39 -4.90
CA THR A 455 -29.59 -8.75 -6.18
C THR A 455 -28.60 -9.27 -7.23
N VAL A 456 -27.31 -8.92 -7.11
CA VAL A 456 -26.23 -9.42 -7.99
C VAL A 456 -25.97 -10.92 -7.77
N GLN A 457 -26.44 -11.49 -6.65
CA GLN A 457 -26.40 -12.95 -6.40
C GLN A 457 -27.53 -13.74 -7.07
N LEU A 458 -28.62 -13.09 -7.54
CA LEU A 458 -29.78 -13.75 -8.13
C LEU A 458 -29.74 -13.81 -9.67
N SER A 459 -28.72 -13.25 -10.28
CA SER A 459 -28.55 -13.15 -11.75
C SER A 459 -27.39 -13.98 -12.31
N SER A 460 -26.87 -14.92 -11.50
CA SER A 460 -25.83 -15.89 -11.90
C SER A 460 -26.34 -17.32 -11.82
#